data_AF-A0A0V1HT09-F1
#
_entry.id   AF-A0A0V1HT09-F1
#
_cell.length_a   1.000
_cell.length_b   1.000
_cell.length_c   1.000
_cell.angle_alpha   90.00
_cell.angle_beta   90.00
_cell.angle_gamma   90.00
#
_symmetry.space_group_name_H-M   'P 1'
#
loop_
_entity.id
_entity.type
_entity.pdbx_description
1 polymer ?
#
loop_
_entity_poly.entity_id
_entity_poly.type
_entity_poly.pdbx_seq_one_letter_code
_entity_poly.pdbx_strand_id
1 'polypeptide(L)'
;MAITKKLYKPFPSLNDDQQLVPTPGRNTFRQYLLRKPDTFGIKLFWCFDAGTSYPLPGEIYVGRQPGQKVLTNVAHQVKRLI
;
A
#
# COMPACT_ATOMS: atom_id res chain seq x y z
N MET A 1 -2.46 -0.27 -13.39
CA MET A 1 -3.15 -1.54 -13.70
C MET A 1 -4.36 -1.67 -12.78
N ALA A 2 -5.57 -1.48 -13.30
CA ALA A 2 -6.82 -1.51 -12.52
C ALA A 2 -7.74 -2.64 -13.00
N ILE A 3 -7.19 -3.85 -13.14
CA ILE A 3 -7.95 -5.04 -13.57
C ILE A 3 -8.81 -5.57 -12.41
N THR A 4 -8.30 -5.47 -11.19
CA THR A 4 -8.87 -6.05 -9.97
C THR A 4 -10.28 -5.53 -9.65
N LYS A 5 -10.54 -4.22 -9.80
CA LYS A 5 -11.86 -3.62 -9.51
C LYS A 5 -12.98 -4.15 -10.42
N LYS A 6 -12.64 -4.64 -11.62
CA LYS A 6 -13.63 -5.13 -12.59
C LYS A 6 -13.97 -6.61 -12.40
N LEU A 7 -13.10 -7.37 -11.73
CA LEU A 7 -13.21 -8.83 -11.62
C LEU A 7 -13.72 -9.29 -10.25
N TYR A 8 -13.58 -8.47 -9.22
CA TYR A 8 -13.91 -8.84 -7.85
C TYR A 8 -14.73 -7.76 -7.17
N LYS A 9 -15.88 -8.17 -6.63
CA LYS A 9 -16.71 -7.33 -5.75
C LYS A 9 -16.40 -7.70 -4.31
N PRO A 10 -15.72 -6.83 -3.54
CA PRO A 10 -15.39 -7.14 -2.16
C PRO A 10 -16.61 -7.12 -1.25
N PHE A 11 -16.50 -7.80 -0.12
CA PHE A 11 -17.45 -7.73 0.99
C PHE A 11 -17.39 -6.36 1.70
N PRO A 12 -18.39 -6.02 2.54
CA PRO A 12 -18.46 -4.72 3.22
C PRO A 12 -17.26 -4.42 4.13
N SER A 13 -16.58 -5.45 4.63
CA SER A 13 -15.44 -5.34 5.52
C SER A 13 -14.12 -5.38 4.74
N LEU A 14 -13.38 -4.28 4.80
CA LEU A 14 -12.06 -4.14 4.19
C LEU A 14 -11.01 -3.87 5.27
N ASN A 15 -9.82 -4.43 5.08
CA ASN A 15 -8.66 -4.17 5.92
C ASN A 15 -7.60 -3.42 5.11
N ASP A 16 -6.94 -2.45 5.75
CA ASP A 16 -5.77 -1.76 5.23
C ASP A 16 -4.48 -2.27 5.87
N ASP A 17 -3.40 -2.36 5.09
CA ASP A 17 -2.10 -2.78 5.61
C ASP A 17 -0.93 -2.12 4.87
N GLN A 18 0.26 -2.24 5.47
CA GLN A 18 1.55 -1.81 4.96
C GLN A 18 2.47 -3.02 4.80
N GLN A 19 2.83 -3.30 3.56
CA GLN A 19 3.82 -4.30 3.21
C GLN A 19 5.16 -3.66 2.88
N LEU A 20 6.24 -4.27 3.33
CA LEU A 20 7.58 -3.93 2.86
C LEU A 20 8.05 -5.06 1.94
N VAL A 21 8.38 -4.71 0.71
CA VAL A 21 8.97 -5.66 -0.24
C VAL A 21 10.48 -5.42 -0.24
N PRO A 22 11.30 -6.41 0.14
CA PRO A 22 12.75 -6.29 0.11
C PRO A 22 13.20 -6.06 -1.33
N THR A 23 13.97 -5.00 -1.54
CA THR A 23 14.47 -4.66 -2.87
C THR A 23 15.99 -4.50 -2.81
N PRO A 24 16.74 -5.33 -3.56
CA PRO A 24 18.18 -5.18 -3.64
C PRO A 24 18.55 -3.88 -4.38
N GLY A 25 19.70 -3.32 -4.04
CA GLY A 25 20.24 -2.11 -4.68
C GLY A 25 19.82 -0.79 -4.03
N ARG A 26 20.34 0.29 -4.63
CA ARG A 26 20.09 1.67 -4.18
C ARG A 26 18.91 2.24 -4.97
N ASN A 27 17.82 2.55 -4.27
CA ASN A 27 16.64 3.21 -4.83
C ASN A 27 16.27 4.40 -3.93
N THR A 28 15.88 5.52 -4.53
CA THR A 28 15.41 6.72 -3.84
C THR A 28 14.10 6.51 -3.08
N PHE A 29 13.29 5.52 -3.47
CA PHE A 29 12.01 5.20 -2.83
C PHE A 29 12.13 4.19 -1.68
N ARG A 30 13.34 3.72 -1.37
CA ARG A 30 13.58 2.72 -0.32
C ARG A 30 13.25 3.30 1.05
N GLN A 31 12.43 2.59 1.81
CA GLN A 31 12.03 2.93 3.16
C GLN A 31 12.67 2.00 4.18
N TYR A 32 12.95 2.54 5.35
CA TYR A 32 13.36 1.79 6.52
C TYR A 32 12.15 1.53 7.42
N LEU A 33 11.88 0.28 7.78
CA LEU A 33 10.80 -0.12 8.69
C LEU A 33 11.36 -0.99 9.82
N LEU A 34 11.50 -0.41 11.02
CA LEU A 34 12.16 -1.02 12.17
C LEU A 34 11.54 -2.35 12.65
N ARG A 35 10.22 -2.54 12.45
CA ARG A 35 9.47 -3.70 12.99
C ARG A 35 9.14 -4.76 11.94
N LYS A 36 9.71 -4.67 10.73
CA LYS A 36 9.51 -5.70 9.69
C LYS A 36 10.72 -6.63 9.65
N PRO A 37 10.54 -7.91 9.25
CA PRO A 37 11.63 -8.89 9.17
C PRO A 37 12.80 -8.36 8.33
N ASP A 38 12.47 -7.80 7.17
CA ASP A 38 13.38 -7.01 6.38
C ASP A 38 13.30 -5.56 6.83
N THR A 39 14.44 -4.95 7.15
CA THR A 39 14.44 -3.58 7.67
C THR A 39 14.38 -2.53 6.56
N PHE A 40 14.70 -2.88 5.32
CA PHE A 40 14.75 -1.94 4.21
C PHE A 40 14.14 -2.52 2.93
N GLY A 41 13.28 -1.74 2.28
CA GLY A 41 12.64 -2.15 1.04
C GLY A 41 11.72 -1.08 0.47
N ILE A 42 10.93 -1.44 -0.53
CA ILE A 42 9.86 -0.57 -1.04
C ILE A 42 8.62 -0.80 -0.17
N LYS A 43 8.07 0.30 0.34
CA LYS A 43 6.84 0.28 1.13
C LYS A 43 5.63 0.34 0.21
N LEU A 44 4.68 -0.59 0.37
CA LEU A 44 3.41 -0.61 -0.32
C LEU A 44 2.27 -0.41 0.69
N PHE A 45 1.28 0.38 0.28
CA PHE A 45 0.00 0.53 0.95
C PHE A 45 -1.04 -0.18 0.11
N TRP A 46 -1.83 -1.04 0.71
CA TRP A 46 -2.83 -1.80 0.00
C TRP A 46 -4.01 -2.10 0.91
N CYS A 47 -5.10 -2.47 0.26
CA CYS A 47 -6.31 -2.91 0.92
C CYS A 47 -6.57 -4.35 0.52
N PHE A 48 -7.24 -5.09 1.38
CA PHE A 48 -7.73 -6.42 1.04
C PHE A 48 -9.09 -6.65 1.68
N ASP A 49 -9.86 -7.54 1.04
CA ASP A 49 -11.13 -7.98 1.58
C ASP A 49 -10.90 -8.82 2.84
N ALA A 50 -11.54 -8.44 3.95
CA ALA A 50 -11.37 -9.13 5.22
C ALA A 50 -11.90 -10.58 5.20
N GLY A 51 -12.91 -10.87 4.39
CA GLY A 51 -13.53 -12.20 4.32
C GLY A 51 -12.73 -13.22 3.51
N THR A 52 -12.05 -12.76 2.46
CA THR A 52 -11.36 -13.63 1.50
C THR A 52 -9.85 -13.41 1.45
N SER A 53 -9.35 -12.38 2.14
CA SER A 53 -7.97 -11.87 2.00
C SER A 53 -7.60 -11.50 0.56
N TYR A 54 -8.59 -11.25 -0.31
CA TYR A 54 -8.34 -10.94 -1.70
C TYR A 54 -7.74 -9.53 -1.83
N PRO A 55 -6.60 -9.38 -2.54
CA PRO A 55 -5.94 -8.09 -2.65
C PRO A 55 -6.72 -7.13 -3.54
N LEU A 56 -6.94 -5.93 -3.02
CA LEU A 56 -7.49 -4.81 -3.77
C LEU A 56 -6.35 -3.91 -4.28
N PRO A 57 -6.64 -2.92 -5.16
CA PRO A 57 -5.61 -2.02 -5.66
C PRO A 57 -4.78 -1.38 -4.54
N GLY A 58 -3.46 -1.47 -4.69
CA GLY A 58 -2.47 -0.87 -3.81
C GLY A 58 -1.69 0.25 -4.48
N GLU A 59 -0.97 1.02 -3.67
CA GLU A 59 -0.08 2.10 -4.06
C GLU A 59 1.32 1.92 -3.46
N ILE A 60 2.34 2.24 -4.26
CA ILE A 60 3.73 2.24 -3.82
C ILE A 60 4.04 3.58 -3.17
N TYR A 61 4.74 3.56 -2.04
CA TYR A 61 5.29 4.77 -1.44
C TYR A 61 6.54 5.23 -2.18
N VAL A 62 6.44 6.36 -2.85
CA VAL A 62 7.53 6.99 -3.61
C VAL A 62 8.06 8.26 -2.95
N GLY A 63 7.84 8.42 -1.64
CA GLY A 63 8.14 9.65 -0.91
C GLY A 63 7.10 10.76 -1.14
N ARG A 64 7.40 11.96 -0.64
CA ARG A 64 6.53 13.14 -0.80
C ARG A 64 6.72 13.74 -2.19
N GLN A 65 5.64 13.79 -2.97
CA GLN A 65 5.64 14.39 -4.30
C GLN A 65 5.34 15.90 -4.25
N PRO A 66 5.88 16.70 -5.20
CA PRO A 66 5.54 18.12 -5.31
C PRO A 66 4.03 18.32 -5.47
N GLY A 67 3.44 19.22 -4.68
CA GLY A 67 1.99 19.47 -4.71
C GLY A 67 1.11 18.42 -4.01
N GLN A 68 1.71 17.37 -3.44
CA GLN A 68 0.94 16.36 -2.69
C GLN A 68 0.45 16.94 -1.36
N LYS A 69 -0.88 16.89 -1.15
CA LYS A 69 -1.47 17.16 0.17
C LYS A 69 -0.89 16.20 1.18
N VAL A 70 -0.45 16.72 2.33
CA VAL A 70 0.05 15.89 3.43
C VAL A 70 -1.13 15.06 3.93
N LEU A 71 -1.10 13.76 3.64
CA LEU A 71 -2.04 12.82 4.21
C LEU A 71 -1.57 12.52 5.64
N THR A 72 -2.45 12.77 6.61
CA THR A 72 -2.13 12.62 8.03
C THR A 72 -2.15 11.17 8.50
N ASN A 73 -2.87 10.28 7.81
CA ASN A 73 -3.01 8.87 8.19
C ASN A 73 -3.05 7.95 6.95
N VAL A 74 -2.57 6.73 7.13
CA VAL A 74 -2.60 5.57 6.23
C VAL A 74 -4.01 5.32 5.71
N ALA A 75 -5.01 5.37 6.59
CA ALA A 75 -6.40 5.17 6.21
C ALA A 75 -6.88 6.17 5.13
N HIS A 76 -6.40 7.41 5.15
CA HIS A 76 -6.73 8.39 4.10
C HIS A 76 -6.07 8.05 2.77
N GLN A 77 -4.88 7.46 2.80
CA GLN A 77 -4.18 7.02 1.60
C GLN A 77 -4.89 5.84 0.95
N VAL A 78 -5.39 4.92 1.76
CA VAL A 78 -6.10 3.73 1.28
C VAL A 78 -7.54 4.04 0.84
N LYS A 79 -8.23 5.00 1.48
CA LYS A 79 -9.54 5.50 1.01
C LYS A 79 -9.52 6.03 -0.42
N ARG A 80 -8.38 6.52 -0.93
CA ARG A 80 -8.25 6.95 -2.32
C ARG A 80 -8.25 5.79 -3.31
N LEU A 81 -7.86 4.60 -2.86
CA LEU A 81 -7.66 3.42 -3.69
C LEU A 81 -8.95 2.66 -4.01
N ILE A 82 -9.96 2.79 -3.16
CA ILE A 82 -11.29 2.16 -3.29
C ILE A 82 -12.21 3.11 -4.05
#